data_AF-A0A8T3SAM1-F1
#
_entry.id   AF-A0A8T3SAM1-F1
#
_cell.length_a   1.000
_cell.length_b   1.000
_cell.length_c   1.000
_cell.angle_alpha   90.00
_cell.angle_beta   90.00
_cell.angle_gamma   90.00
#
_symmetry.space_group_name_H-M   'P 1'
#
loop_
_entity.id
_entity.type
_entity.pdbx_description
1 polymer ?
#
loop_
_entity_poly.entity_id
_entity_poly.type
_entity_poly.pdbx_seq_one_letter_code
_entity_poly.pdbx_strand_id
1 'polypeptide(L)'
;MPTDEPPLSTDAIENLLREDRRFEPASGFVADALIHDAGVYERTRSEEGFRDFWTQEGNRLEWMEPWNELYTWKAPYAEWFIGGKLNVSVNCLDRHVAAGLGERVAYFWEGEPGDTRTITYRQLLDEVCQLTNAMRNLGVKKGDRVAIYMPMIPEL
;
A
#
# COMPACT_ATOMS: atom_id res chain seq x y z
N MET A 1 -27.01 -18.36 -55.88
CA MET A 1 -26.32 -19.36 -55.05
C MET A 1 -25.99 -18.70 -53.72
N PRO A 2 -26.79 -18.91 -52.67
CA PRO A 2 -26.49 -18.42 -51.33
C PRO A 2 -25.34 -19.25 -50.75
N THR A 3 -24.32 -18.59 -50.22
CA THR A 3 -23.23 -19.22 -49.45
C THR A 3 -23.73 -19.42 -48.02
N ASP A 4 -23.95 -20.69 -47.64
CA ASP A 4 -24.11 -21.10 -46.24
C ASP A 4 -22.76 -20.97 -45.53
N GLU A 5 -22.57 -19.84 -44.85
CA GLU A 5 -21.53 -19.70 -43.83
C GLU A 5 -22.02 -20.46 -42.59
N PRO A 6 -21.30 -21.47 -42.07
CA PRO A 6 -21.75 -22.19 -40.89
C PRO A 6 -21.77 -21.21 -39.70
N PRO A 7 -22.82 -21.23 -38.85
CA PRO A 7 -22.87 -20.36 -37.69
C PRO A 7 -21.66 -20.63 -36.80
N LEU A 8 -20.94 -19.56 -36.42
CA LEU A 8 -19.90 -19.59 -35.40
C LEU A 8 -20.46 -20.29 -34.16
N SER A 9 -19.89 -21.45 -33.83
CA SER A 9 -20.28 -22.24 -32.66
C SER A 9 -20.07 -21.43 -31.39
N THR A 10 -21.17 -21.09 -30.72
CA THR A 10 -21.21 -20.42 -29.41
C THR A 10 -20.44 -21.23 -28.35
N ASP A 11 -20.41 -22.56 -28.49
CA ASP A 11 -19.75 -23.49 -27.56
C ASP A 11 -18.21 -23.31 -27.48
N ALA A 12 -17.59 -22.84 -28.57
CA ALA A 12 -16.15 -22.61 -28.61
C ALA A 12 -15.73 -21.37 -27.81
N ILE A 13 -16.57 -20.33 -27.79
CA ILE A 13 -16.34 -19.10 -27.02
C ILE A 13 -16.68 -19.34 -25.54
N GLU A 14 -17.72 -20.12 -25.24
CA GLU A 14 -18.08 -20.47 -23.85
C GLU A 14 -17.01 -21.31 -23.12
N ASN A 15 -16.32 -22.22 -23.83
CA ASN A 15 -15.21 -23.00 -23.25
C ASN A 15 -13.97 -22.15 -22.91
N LEU A 16 -13.76 -21.01 -23.58
CA LEU A 16 -12.66 -20.08 -23.26
C LEU A 16 -12.95 -19.21 -22.02
N LEU A 17 -14.21 -19.16 -21.56
CA LEU A 17 -14.66 -18.32 -20.45
C LEU A 17 -14.70 -19.03 -19.09
N ARG A 18 -14.62 -20.38 -19.06
CA ARG A 18 -14.55 -21.17 -17.83
C ARG A 18 -13.17 -21.76 -17.63
N GLU A 19 -12.34 -21.00 -16.93
CA GLU A 19 -11.02 -21.42 -16.51
C GLU A 19 -11.06 -21.88 -15.05
N ASP A 20 -11.17 -23.20 -14.84
CA ASP A 20 -11.22 -23.83 -13.51
C ASP A 20 -9.84 -24.31 -13.01
N ARG A 21 -8.75 -24.11 -13.78
CA ARG A 21 -7.41 -24.52 -13.33
C ARG A 21 -7.01 -23.71 -12.10
N ARG A 22 -6.63 -24.43 -11.04
CA ARG A 22 -6.00 -23.88 -9.85
C ARG A 22 -4.51 -24.15 -9.91
N PHE A 23 -3.72 -23.12 -9.65
CA PHE A 23 -2.27 -23.21 -9.55
C PHE A 23 -1.90 -22.98 -8.09
N GLU A 24 -1.60 -24.08 -7.40
CA GLU A 24 -1.14 -23.98 -6.01
C GLU A 24 0.23 -23.28 -5.97
N PRO A 25 0.46 -22.40 -4.99
CA PRO A 25 1.75 -21.77 -4.82
C PRO A 25 2.83 -22.82 -4.52
N ALA A 26 4.05 -22.58 -5.01
CA ALA A 26 5.18 -23.44 -4.70
C ALA A 26 5.42 -23.50 -3.18
N SER A 27 5.71 -24.69 -2.64
CA SER A 27 5.86 -24.89 -1.19
C SER A 27 6.92 -23.99 -0.54
N GLY A 28 8.03 -23.73 -1.25
CA GLY A 28 9.06 -22.80 -0.80
C GLY A 28 8.53 -21.37 -0.66
N PHE A 29 7.70 -20.91 -1.60
CA PHE A 29 7.06 -19.59 -1.50
C PHE A 29 6.09 -19.50 -0.33
N VAL A 30 5.32 -20.57 -0.07
CA VAL A 30 4.39 -20.62 1.07
C VAL A 30 5.14 -20.51 2.39
N ALA A 31 6.30 -21.18 2.52
CA ALA A 31 7.08 -21.16 3.76
C ALA A 31 7.60 -19.77 4.13
N ASP A 32 7.96 -18.95 3.12
CA ASP A 32 8.50 -17.61 3.32
C ASP A 32 7.41 -16.52 3.35
N ALA A 33 6.14 -16.87 3.14
CA ALA A 33 5.05 -15.91 3.10
C ALA A 33 4.72 -15.33 4.49
N LEU A 34 4.50 -14.01 4.55
CA LEU A 34 4.08 -13.30 5.76
C LEU A 34 2.77 -13.85 6.33
N ILE A 35 1.85 -14.25 5.46
CA ILE A 35 0.62 -14.95 5.80
C ILE A 35 0.64 -16.28 5.03
N HIS A 36 0.97 -17.35 5.73
CA HIS A 36 1.04 -18.71 5.17
C HIS A 36 -0.07 -19.63 5.71
N ASP A 37 -0.85 -19.16 6.69
CA ASP A 37 -1.99 -19.89 7.25
C ASP A 37 -3.31 -19.42 6.62
N ALA A 38 -3.91 -20.28 5.78
CA ALA A 38 -5.22 -20.03 5.17
C ALA A 38 -6.36 -19.94 6.20
N GLY A 39 -6.15 -20.39 7.44
CA GLY A 39 -7.10 -20.23 8.54
C GLY A 39 -7.41 -18.76 8.87
N VAL A 40 -6.60 -17.80 8.41
CA VAL A 40 -6.87 -16.37 8.58
C VAL A 40 -8.26 -15.98 8.06
N TYR A 41 -8.67 -16.51 6.90
CA TYR A 41 -9.95 -16.17 6.28
C TYR A 41 -11.14 -16.58 7.14
N GLU A 42 -11.06 -17.76 7.75
CA GLU A 42 -12.13 -18.26 8.61
C GLU A 42 -12.14 -17.50 9.95
N ARG A 43 -10.97 -17.19 10.52
CA ARG A 43 -10.87 -16.39 11.75
C ARG A 43 -11.46 -14.99 11.58
N THR A 44 -11.21 -14.34 10.44
CA THR A 44 -11.73 -12.98 10.15
C THR A 44 -13.18 -12.96 9.66
N ARG A 45 -13.86 -14.11 9.58
CA ARG A 45 -15.25 -14.19 9.12
C ARG A 45 -16.24 -13.64 10.15
N SER A 46 -15.89 -13.74 11.43
CA SER A 46 -16.66 -13.16 12.53
C SER A 46 -16.34 -11.68 12.70
N GLU A 47 -17.30 -10.91 13.23
CA GLU A 47 -17.08 -9.50 13.55
C GLU A 47 -15.92 -9.31 14.53
N GLU A 48 -15.85 -10.12 15.59
CA GLU A 48 -14.78 -10.08 16.59
C GLU A 48 -13.42 -10.38 15.94
N GLY A 49 -13.32 -11.46 15.17
CA GLY A 49 -12.07 -11.81 14.50
C GLY A 49 -11.62 -10.81 13.44
N PHE A 50 -12.56 -10.15 12.75
CA PHE A 50 -12.27 -9.02 11.86
C PHE A 50 -11.68 -7.84 12.64
N ARG A 51 -12.28 -7.48 13.78
CA ARG A 51 -11.81 -6.40 14.65
C ARG A 51 -10.44 -6.71 15.24
N ASP A 52 -10.22 -7.94 15.69
CA ASP A 52 -8.94 -8.38 16.24
C ASP A 52 -7.82 -8.30 15.21
N PHE A 53 -8.08 -8.76 13.98
CA PHE A 53 -7.12 -8.69 12.89
C PHE A 53 -6.74 -7.24 12.58
N TRP A 54 -7.71 -6.35 12.36
CA TRP A 54 -7.43 -4.96 12.03
C TRP A 54 -6.85 -4.15 13.18
N THR A 55 -7.14 -4.53 14.43
CA THR A 55 -6.48 -3.98 15.61
C THR A 55 -4.99 -4.33 15.59
N GLN A 56 -4.65 -5.59 15.33
CA GLN A 56 -3.25 -6.03 15.23
C GLN A 56 -2.52 -5.31 14.09
N GLU A 57 -3.12 -5.22 12.91
CA GLU A 57 -2.53 -4.52 11.76
C GLU A 57 -2.37 -3.01 12.03
N GLY A 58 -3.37 -2.36 12.63
CA GLY A 58 -3.30 -0.95 13.01
C GLY A 58 -2.20 -0.66 14.04
N ASN A 59 -1.91 -1.60 14.93
CA ASN A 59 -0.85 -1.48 15.93
C ASN A 59 0.57 -1.62 15.36
N ARG A 60 0.72 -1.97 14.07
CA ARG A 60 2.02 -1.99 13.37
C ARG A 60 2.50 -0.58 12.97
N LEU A 61 1.60 0.40 13.05
CA LEU A 61 1.90 1.79 12.77
C LEU A 61 2.36 2.50 14.04
N GLU A 62 3.22 3.50 13.86
CA GLU A 62 3.62 4.41 14.92
C GLU A 62 2.58 5.54 15.05
N TRP A 63 1.85 5.50 16.16
CA TRP A 63 0.84 6.48 16.52
C TRP A 63 1.44 7.53 17.45
N MET A 64 1.27 8.80 17.12
CA MET A 64 1.59 9.91 18.02
C MET A 64 0.58 9.98 19.17
N GLU A 65 -0.70 9.74 18.86
CA GLU A 65 -1.76 9.55 19.84
C GLU A 65 -2.50 8.26 19.49
N PRO A 66 -2.64 7.31 20.43
CA PRO A 66 -3.33 6.06 20.16
C PRO A 66 -4.81 6.30 19.86
N TRP A 67 -5.36 5.49 18.97
CA TRP A 67 -6.80 5.44 18.73
C TRP A 67 -7.50 4.67 19.86
N ASN A 68 -8.80 4.96 20.06
CA ASN A 68 -9.61 4.33 21.10
C ASN A 68 -10.76 3.48 20.53
N GLU A 69 -11.09 3.68 19.26
CA GLU A 69 -12.12 2.91 18.57
C GLU A 69 -11.64 2.55 17.15
N LEU A 70 -11.76 1.27 16.80
CA LEU A 70 -11.20 0.74 15.55
C LEU A 70 -11.91 1.30 14.32
N TYR A 71 -13.24 1.23 14.28
CA TYR A 71 -14.01 1.76 13.16
C TYR A 71 -15.46 1.98 13.54
N THR A 72 -16.09 2.95 12.88
CA THR A 72 -17.55 3.10 12.82
C THR A 72 -17.99 3.12 11.36
N TRP A 73 -19.13 2.50 11.08
CA TRP A 73 -19.67 2.43 9.73
C TRP A 73 -21.11 2.90 9.70
N LYS A 74 -21.34 4.03 9.02
CA LYS A 74 -22.66 4.57 8.73
C LYS A 74 -22.70 4.99 7.27
N ALA A 75 -23.02 4.02 6.41
CA ALA A 75 -23.02 4.19 4.96
C ALA A 75 -23.68 5.52 4.54
N PRO A 76 -23.03 6.34 3.69
CA PRO A 76 -21.80 6.05 2.93
C PRO A 76 -20.49 6.34 3.68
N TYR A 77 -20.55 6.75 4.94
CA TYR A 77 -19.39 7.18 5.71
C TYR A 77 -18.79 6.01 6.52
N ALA A 78 -17.47 5.91 6.48
CA ALA A 78 -16.69 5.01 7.31
C ALA A 78 -15.56 5.79 7.96
N GLU A 79 -15.42 5.65 9.26
CA GLU A 79 -14.33 6.22 10.05
C GLU A 79 -13.50 5.08 10.62
N TRP A 80 -12.17 5.20 10.56
CA TRP A 80 -11.23 4.18 11.01
C TRP A 80 -10.21 4.80 11.97
N PHE A 81 -9.77 4.01 12.96
CA PHE A 81 -8.80 4.38 13.98
C PHE A 81 -9.13 5.72 14.67
N ILE A 82 -10.36 5.80 15.17
CA ILE A 82 -10.96 7.03 15.70
C ILE A 82 -10.21 7.48 16.95
N GLY A 83 -9.96 8.78 17.03
CA GLY A 83 -9.13 9.39 18.07
C GLY A 83 -7.62 9.27 17.83
N GLY A 84 -7.18 8.42 16.90
CA GLY A 84 -5.77 8.22 16.59
C GLY A 84 -5.19 9.41 15.84
N LYS A 85 -3.93 9.75 16.16
CA LYS A 85 -3.13 10.70 15.36
C LYS A 85 -1.81 10.06 14.97
N LEU A 86 -1.47 10.16 13.70
CA LEU A 86 -0.19 9.74 13.15
C LEU A 86 0.34 10.77 12.16
N ASN A 87 1.62 10.62 11.83
CA ASN A 87 2.23 11.27 10.68
C ASN A 87 2.72 10.19 9.70
N VAL A 88 2.35 10.33 8.43
CA VAL A 88 2.70 9.36 7.38
C VAL A 88 4.22 9.36 7.13
N SER A 89 4.85 10.54 7.05
CA SER A 89 6.31 10.66 6.89
C SER A 89 7.06 9.95 8.01
N VAL A 90 6.60 10.08 9.26
CA VAL A 90 7.22 9.39 10.41
C VAL A 90 7.20 7.87 10.25
N ASN A 91 6.06 7.33 9.80
CA ASN A 91 5.91 5.89 9.53
C ASN A 91 6.72 5.44 8.30
N CYS A 92 6.93 6.30 7.32
CA CYS A 92 7.63 5.97 6.08
C CYS A 92 9.15 6.19 6.17
N LEU A 93 9.64 7.10 7.01
CA LEU A 93 11.03 7.57 7.01
C LEU A 93 11.61 7.61 8.43
N ASP A 94 11.11 8.51 9.28
CA ASP A 94 11.74 8.86 10.55
C ASP A 94 11.95 7.64 11.46
N ARG A 95 10.94 6.76 11.58
CA ARG A 95 11.03 5.57 12.45
C ARG A 95 12.13 4.60 12.00
N HIS A 96 12.40 4.52 10.70
CA HIS A 96 13.44 3.63 10.17
C HIS A 96 14.83 4.19 10.47
N VAL A 97 15.01 5.51 10.31
CA VAL A 97 16.26 6.20 10.68
C VAL A 97 16.49 6.08 12.20
N ALA A 98 15.47 6.35 13.02
CA ALA A 98 15.53 6.24 14.47
C ALA A 98 15.83 4.80 14.95
N ALA A 99 15.37 3.78 14.24
CA ALA A 99 15.71 2.38 14.48
C ALA A 99 17.15 1.98 14.05
N GLY A 100 17.98 2.94 13.64
CA GLY A 100 19.36 2.70 13.20
C GLY A 100 19.48 2.18 11.77
N LEU A 101 18.39 2.19 10.99
CA LEU A 101 18.37 1.74 9.59
C LEU A 101 18.58 2.89 8.61
N GLY A 102 19.17 4.01 9.05
CA GLY A 102 19.38 5.19 8.22
C GLY A 102 20.18 4.93 6.94
N GLU A 103 21.16 4.03 6.99
CA GLU A 103 22.00 3.65 5.84
C GLU A 103 21.35 2.60 4.93
N ARG A 104 20.22 2.03 5.33
CA ARG A 104 19.48 1.10 4.48
C ARG A 104 18.95 1.87 3.29
N VAL A 105 19.08 1.29 2.10
CA VAL A 105 18.48 1.86 0.89
C VAL A 105 16.96 1.85 1.04
N ALA A 106 16.36 3.03 0.88
CA ALA A 106 14.92 3.24 0.84
C ALA A 106 14.39 3.17 -0.59
N TYR A 107 15.15 3.70 -1.54
CA TYR A 107 14.70 3.84 -2.92
C TYR A 107 15.84 3.57 -3.91
N PHE A 108 15.60 2.62 -4.81
CA PHE A 108 16.38 2.42 -6.02
C PHE A 108 15.58 3.04 -7.17
N TRP A 109 16.10 4.10 -7.76
CA TRP A 109 15.48 4.77 -8.88
C TRP A 109 16.27 4.51 -10.16
N GLU A 110 15.53 4.23 -11.23
CA GLU A 110 16.06 4.08 -12.59
C GLU A 110 15.25 4.99 -13.53
N GLY A 111 15.95 5.85 -14.26
CA GLY A 111 15.42 6.79 -15.25
C GLY A 111 15.77 6.41 -16.69
N GLU A 112 15.28 7.20 -17.64
CA GLU A 112 15.50 6.98 -19.08
C GLU A 112 16.49 8.01 -19.66
N PRO A 113 17.59 7.59 -20.34
CA PRO A 113 18.07 6.23 -20.58
C PRO A 113 19.23 5.86 -19.63
N GLY A 114 18.92 5.19 -18.50
CA GLY A 114 19.91 4.51 -17.66
C GLY A 114 20.45 5.32 -16.46
N ASP A 115 19.89 6.49 -16.18
CA ASP A 115 20.22 7.21 -14.94
C ASP A 115 19.77 6.37 -13.74
N THR A 116 20.62 6.24 -12.73
CA THR A 116 20.26 5.50 -11.52
C THR A 116 20.60 6.30 -10.28
N ARG A 117 19.75 6.19 -9.26
CA ARG A 117 20.00 6.76 -7.93
C ARG A 117 19.69 5.71 -6.87
N THR A 118 20.58 5.59 -5.91
CA THR A 118 20.39 4.81 -4.69
C THR A 118 20.26 5.79 -3.54
N ILE A 119 19.09 5.81 -2.90
CA ILE A 119 18.78 6.78 -1.85
C ILE A 119 18.52 6.00 -0.55
N THR A 120 19.28 6.33 0.48
CA THR A 120 19.11 5.75 1.82
C THR A 120 17.97 6.43 2.58
N TYR A 121 17.44 5.77 3.61
CA TYR A 121 16.41 6.37 4.47
C TYR A 121 16.85 7.72 5.06
N ARG A 122 18.12 7.85 5.45
CA ARG A 122 18.66 9.09 6.00
C ARG A 122 18.69 10.21 4.96
N GLN A 123 19.17 9.94 3.75
CA GLN A 123 19.18 10.93 2.66
C GLN A 123 17.75 11.36 2.29
N LEU A 124 16.83 10.41 2.17
CA LEU A 124 15.44 10.71 1.82
C LEU A 124 14.75 11.55 2.91
N LEU A 125 15.00 11.24 4.18
CA LEU A 125 14.50 12.05 5.30
C LEU A 125 15.03 13.49 5.24
N ASP A 126 16.33 13.67 4.99
CA ASP A 126 16.95 14.99 4.88
C ASP A 126 16.34 15.80 3.73
N GLU A 127 16.13 15.20 2.55
CA GLU A 127 15.49 15.84 1.38
C GLU A 127 14.03 16.23 1.67
N VAL A 128 13.25 15.35 2.29
CA VAL A 128 11.85 15.62 2.68
C VAL A 128 11.76 16.74 3.73
N CYS A 129 12.68 16.78 4.70
CA CYS A 129 12.75 17.86 5.67
C CYS A 129 13.08 19.21 4.99
N GLN A 130 14.00 19.22 4.02
CA GLN A 130 14.32 20.44 3.25
C GLN A 130 13.12 20.95 2.47
N LEU A 131 12.41 20.06 1.75
CA LEU A 131 11.19 20.41 1.02
C LEU A 131 10.11 20.97 1.95
N THR A 132 9.88 20.30 3.09
CA THR A 132 8.89 20.73 4.09
C THR A 132 9.24 22.11 4.64
N ASN A 133 10.52 22.39 4.90
CA ASN A 133 10.97 23.72 5.34
C ASN A 133 10.68 24.80 4.29
N ALA A 134 10.95 24.51 3.01
CA ALA A 134 10.64 25.41 1.91
C ALA A 134 9.12 25.66 1.78
N MET A 135 8.29 24.61 1.86
CA MET A 135 6.83 24.73 1.82
C MET A 135 6.28 25.58 2.98
N ARG A 136 6.81 25.39 4.20
CA ARG A 136 6.42 26.20 5.36
C ARG A 136 6.79 27.68 5.16
N ASN A 137 7.95 27.97 4.57
CA ASN A 137 8.36 29.33 4.25
C ASN A 137 7.47 30.00 3.19
N LEU A 138 6.91 29.20 2.27
CA LEU A 138 5.89 29.66 1.30
C LEU A 138 4.49 29.81 1.93
N GLY A 139 4.33 29.50 3.22
CA GLY A 139 3.10 29.70 3.97
C GLY A 139 2.13 28.52 3.98
N VAL A 140 2.54 27.34 3.48
CA VAL A 140 1.72 26.12 3.48
C VAL A 140 1.43 25.67 4.92
N LYS A 141 0.17 25.34 5.20
CA LYS A 141 -0.33 24.91 6.52
C LYS A 141 -1.11 23.60 6.42
N LYS A 142 -1.37 22.99 7.58
CA LYS A 142 -2.24 21.81 7.69
C LYS A 142 -3.63 22.14 7.12
N GLY A 143 -4.08 21.33 6.18
CA GLY A 143 -5.38 21.49 5.50
C GLY A 143 -5.27 22.18 4.14
N ASP A 144 -4.12 22.78 3.81
CA ASP A 144 -3.88 23.33 2.49
C ASP A 144 -3.69 22.20 1.46
N ARG A 145 -4.04 22.49 0.21
CA ARG A 145 -3.90 21.57 -0.92
C ARG A 145 -2.71 21.99 -1.76
N VAL A 146 -1.80 21.05 -2.01
CA VAL A 146 -0.62 21.24 -2.87
C VAL A 146 -0.78 20.34 -4.08
N ALA A 147 -0.78 20.91 -5.28
CA ALA A 147 -0.78 20.14 -6.51
C ALA A 147 0.66 19.76 -6.86
N ILE A 148 0.89 18.48 -7.15
CA ILE A 148 2.18 17.96 -7.58
C ILE A 148 2.05 17.56 -9.05
N TYR A 149 2.88 18.13 -9.90
CA TYR A 149 2.95 17.83 -11.33
C TYR A 149 4.41 17.59 -11.73
N MET A 150 4.85 16.34 -11.54
CA MET A 150 6.22 15.90 -11.80
C MET A 150 6.21 14.55 -12.52
N PRO A 151 7.25 14.24 -13.32
CA PRO A 151 7.44 12.92 -13.90
C PRO A 151 7.85 11.89 -12.83
N MET A 152 8.12 10.64 -13.24
CA MET A 152 8.65 9.58 -12.37
C MET A 152 10.13 9.80 -12.02
N ILE A 153 10.42 10.86 -11.26
CA ILE A 153 11.73 11.20 -10.71
C ILE A 153 11.75 10.94 -9.20
N PRO A 154 12.93 10.82 -8.55
CA PRO A 154 13.01 10.55 -7.12
C PRO A 154 12.38 11.61 -6.22
N GLU A 155 12.26 12.85 -6.73
CA GLU A 155 11.69 13.97 -5.99
C GLU A 155 10.15 13.93 -5.89
N LEU A 156 9.47 13.07 -6.68
CA LEU A 156 8.01 12.85 -6.63
C LEU A 156 7.57 12.16 -5.34
#